data_AF-A0A9N9R6Z9-F1
#
_entry.id   AF-A0A9N9R6Z9-F1
#
_cell.length_a   1.000
_cell.length_b   1.000
_cell.length_c   1.000
_cell.angle_alpha   90.00
_cell.angle_beta   90.00
_cell.angle_gamma   90.00
#
_symmetry.space_group_name_H-M   'P 1'
#
loop_
_entity.id
_entity.type
_entity.pdbx_description
1 polymer ?
#
loop_
_entity_poly.entity_id
_entity_poly.type
_entity_poly.pdbx_seq_one_letter_code
_entity_poly.pdbx_strand_id
1 'polypeptide(L)'
;MMFPLNIKSCIQILSLIFALSNVNGQDRKINATLYPGCQVCTENDTLIYIRAEGTHDTIHQIWDFTRGIPMVILAVAGVNSSMNITWKHTRPVNFTMSENPKYSFSTAIDKLYEYNDIHDKGYIDDSDGPWRPVSLSGTKWLPQNMVLTDQEVMVQLRGYVSDHGRSGIIDIKVDMLPFRDYAVELPHLIHSANSSLLDVSLVNLTRSRDFNSSRFALNLLLVSQQRGNGTLETIVRKSLDDEHTPGIFEVT
;
A
#
# COMPACT_ATOMS: atom_id res chain seq x y z
N MET A 1 -14.02 74.94 3.67
CA MET A 1 -14.33 74.49 2.29
C MET A 1 -12.99 74.16 1.62
N MET A 2 -12.87 72.94 1.07
CA MET A 2 -11.78 72.39 0.24
C MET A 2 -10.42 72.02 0.87
N PHE A 3 -10.22 70.70 1.00
CA PHE A 3 -8.96 69.96 0.82
C PHE A 3 -8.50 70.01 -0.66
N PRO A 4 -7.24 69.70 -1.06
CA PRO A 4 -6.45 68.55 -0.55
C PRO A 4 -4.95 68.75 -0.29
N LEU A 5 -4.45 67.93 0.64
CA LEU A 5 -3.04 67.63 0.83
C LEU A 5 -2.53 66.71 -0.28
N ASN A 6 -1.33 67.03 -0.75
CA ASN A 6 -0.67 66.39 -1.86
C ASN A 6 0.00 65.07 -1.45
N ILE A 7 -0.05 64.14 -2.39
CA ILE A 7 0.40 62.75 -2.37
C ILE A 7 1.92 62.69 -2.26
N LYS A 8 2.46 62.30 -1.09
CA LYS A 8 3.79 61.67 -0.96
C LYS A 8 3.84 60.80 0.30
N SER A 9 3.16 59.66 0.24
CA SER A 9 3.54 58.51 1.07
C SER A 9 3.32 57.27 0.23
N CYS A 10 4.27 57.04 -0.67
CA CYS A 10 4.38 55.84 -1.45
C CYS A 10 5.76 55.27 -1.13
N ILE A 11 5.79 53.99 -0.77
CA ILE A 11 6.98 53.16 -0.61
C ILE A 11 7.68 53.30 0.76
N GLN A 12 7.02 52.77 1.80
CA GLN A 12 7.73 51.89 2.72
C GLN A 12 7.02 50.54 2.67
N ILE A 13 7.47 49.75 1.70
CA ILE A 13 7.01 48.39 1.44
C ILE A 13 7.28 47.57 2.70
N LEU A 14 6.17 47.16 3.31
CA LEU A 14 6.05 46.12 4.31
C LEU A 14 6.78 44.87 3.81
N SER A 15 8.05 44.73 4.17
CA SER A 15 8.85 43.53 3.87
C SER A 15 8.52 42.47 4.92
N LEU A 16 7.28 41.97 4.88
CA LEU A 16 6.90 40.78 5.63
C LEU A 16 7.43 39.58 4.82
N ILE A 17 8.66 39.17 5.14
CA ILE A 17 9.21 37.90 4.66
C ILE A 17 8.34 36.81 5.28
N PHE A 18 7.35 36.34 4.52
CA PHE A 18 6.70 35.07 4.78
C PHE A 18 7.75 34.00 4.55
N ALA A 19 8.49 33.66 5.60
CA ALA A 19 9.13 32.36 5.71
C ALA A 19 8.00 31.35 5.84
N LEU A 20 7.33 31.03 4.72
CA LEU A 20 6.66 29.75 4.58
C LEU A 20 7.79 28.73 4.65
N SER A 21 8.06 28.28 5.87
CA SER A 21 8.61 26.95 6.09
C SER A 21 7.60 26.01 5.46
N ASN A 22 7.76 25.73 4.16
CA ASN A 22 7.20 24.54 3.58
C ASN A 22 7.81 23.42 4.41
N VAL A 23 7.02 22.89 5.35
CA VAL A 23 7.23 21.55 5.84
C VAL A 23 6.86 20.67 4.64
N ASN A 24 7.75 20.64 3.65
CA ASN A 24 7.64 19.66 2.58
C ASN A 24 7.64 18.33 3.31
N GLY A 25 6.57 17.54 3.10
CA GLY A 25 6.67 16.10 3.30
C GLY A 25 7.96 15.65 2.63
N GLN A 26 8.69 14.72 3.26
CA GLN A 26 10.02 14.35 2.81
C GLN A 26 9.91 13.70 1.43
N ASP A 27 10.01 14.48 0.37
CA ASP A 27 9.93 13.97 -1.00
C ASP A 27 11.08 12.99 -1.22
N ARG A 28 10.79 11.91 -1.92
CA ARG A 28 11.77 10.86 -2.22
C ARG A 28 12.00 10.75 -3.69
N LYS A 29 13.22 10.40 -4.08
CA LYS A 29 13.47 9.92 -5.43
C LYS A 29 13.13 8.45 -5.48
N ILE A 30 12.16 8.06 -6.30
CA ILE A 30 11.77 6.66 -6.47
C ILE A 30 12.37 6.07 -7.75
N ASN A 31 12.74 4.80 -7.67
CA ASN A 31 13.10 3.99 -8.82
C ASN A 31 12.52 2.59 -8.63
N ALA A 32 11.79 2.11 -9.63
CA ALA A 32 11.18 0.79 -9.63
C ALA A 32 11.82 -0.12 -10.69
N THR A 33 11.93 -1.39 -10.37
CA THR A 33 12.45 -2.40 -11.29
C THR A 33 11.58 -3.65 -11.22
N LEU A 34 11.14 -4.11 -12.39
CA LEU A 34 10.46 -5.40 -12.55
C LEU A 34 11.48 -6.54 -12.60
N TYR A 35 11.22 -7.60 -11.85
CA TYR A 35 12.03 -8.83 -11.79
C TYR A 35 13.55 -8.57 -11.63
N PRO A 36 13.97 -7.71 -10.69
CA PRO A 36 15.37 -7.32 -10.54
C PRO A 36 16.28 -8.55 -10.40
N GLY A 37 17.22 -8.72 -11.34
CA GLY A 37 18.17 -9.84 -11.34
C GLY A 37 17.65 -11.14 -11.94
N CYS A 38 16.41 -11.19 -12.45
CA CYS A 38 15.87 -12.37 -13.13
C CYS A 38 16.07 -12.30 -14.65
N GLN A 39 16.61 -13.36 -15.25
CA GLN A 39 16.87 -13.42 -16.70
C GLN A 39 15.77 -14.11 -17.51
N VAL A 40 14.94 -14.93 -16.86
CA VAL A 40 13.96 -15.81 -17.52
C VAL A 40 12.53 -15.58 -17.03
N CYS A 41 12.31 -14.56 -16.20
CA CYS A 41 11.00 -14.23 -15.65
C CYS A 41 10.08 -13.68 -16.72
N THR A 42 8.79 -13.99 -16.57
CA THR A 42 7.70 -13.53 -17.44
C THR A 42 6.67 -12.78 -16.61
N GLU A 43 5.58 -12.34 -17.25
CA GLU A 43 4.43 -11.72 -16.58
C GLU A 43 3.83 -12.56 -15.43
N ASN A 44 4.02 -13.89 -15.46
CA ASN A 44 3.54 -14.80 -14.41
C ASN A 44 4.38 -14.75 -13.12
N ASP A 45 5.56 -14.15 -13.16
CA ASP A 45 6.55 -14.20 -12.09
C ASP A 45 6.68 -12.84 -11.39
N THR A 46 5.59 -12.06 -11.34
CA THR A 46 5.65 -10.62 -11.01
C THR A 46 6.28 -10.37 -9.66
N LEU A 47 7.40 -9.65 -9.68
CA LEU A 47 8.06 -9.09 -8.50
C LEU A 47 8.52 -7.68 -8.85
N ILE A 48 8.14 -6.70 -8.02
CA ILE A 48 8.53 -5.30 -8.19
C ILE A 48 9.40 -4.90 -7.01
N TYR A 49 10.57 -4.35 -7.30
CA TYR A 49 11.42 -3.72 -6.31
C TYR A 49 11.36 -2.20 -6.49
N ILE A 50 10.99 -1.49 -5.43
CA ILE A 50 10.94 -0.04 -5.37
C ILE A 50 11.99 0.44 -4.38
N ARG A 51 12.86 1.33 -4.83
CA ARG A 51 13.85 2.03 -4.01
C ARG A 51 13.46 3.50 -3.91
N ALA A 52 13.14 3.96 -2.70
CA ALA A 52 12.72 5.32 -2.42
C ALA A 52 13.78 6.05 -1.58
N GLU A 53 14.63 6.80 -2.24
CA GLU A 53 15.75 7.53 -1.64
C GLU A 53 15.26 8.82 -1.01
N GLY A 54 15.43 8.93 0.30
CA GLY A 54 15.23 10.17 1.04
C GLY A 54 16.57 10.82 1.42
N THR A 55 16.49 11.98 2.06
CA THR A 55 17.67 12.72 2.53
C THR A 55 18.45 12.03 3.66
N HIS A 56 17.81 11.14 4.43
CA HIS A 56 18.40 10.53 5.64
C HIS A 56 18.33 8.99 5.67
N ASP A 57 17.55 8.39 4.78
CA ASP A 57 17.31 6.95 4.70
C ASP A 57 16.85 6.55 3.29
N THR A 58 16.79 5.25 3.05
CA THR A 58 16.15 4.66 1.86
C THR A 58 15.10 3.66 2.30
N ILE A 59 13.91 3.74 1.71
CA ILE A 59 12.86 2.72 1.85
C ILE A 59 12.99 1.77 0.66
N HIS A 60 13.12 0.49 0.97
CA HIS A 60 13.10 -0.61 0.01
C HIS A 60 11.75 -1.32 0.15
N GLN A 61 10.97 -1.38 -0.93
CA GLN A 61 9.75 -2.16 -0.99
C GLN A 61 9.91 -3.26 -2.03
N ILE A 62 9.56 -4.49 -1.67
CA ILE A 62 9.54 -5.63 -2.59
C ILE A 62 8.12 -6.17 -2.60
N TRP A 63 7.42 -5.96 -3.70
CA TRP A 63 6.08 -6.52 -3.94
C TRP A 63 6.23 -7.83 -4.71
N ASP A 64 6.03 -8.96 -4.05
CA ASP A 64 6.22 -10.30 -4.59
C ASP A 64 4.88 -11.01 -4.78
N PHE A 65 4.62 -11.43 -6.02
CA PHE A 65 3.44 -12.21 -6.42
C PHE A 65 3.83 -13.60 -6.97
N THR A 66 5.12 -13.95 -6.99
CA THR A 66 5.67 -15.14 -7.65
C THR A 66 5.17 -16.47 -7.07
N ARG A 67 4.71 -16.48 -5.82
CA ARG A 67 4.22 -17.67 -5.11
C ARG A 67 2.71 -17.75 -5.00
N GLY A 68 2.00 -16.84 -5.68
CA GLY A 68 0.56 -16.72 -5.63
C GLY A 68 -0.01 -16.07 -4.38
N ILE A 69 0.84 -15.79 -3.38
CA ILE A 69 0.48 -15.02 -2.18
C ILE A 69 1.05 -13.61 -2.38
N PRO A 70 0.21 -12.59 -2.61
CA PRO A 70 0.62 -11.20 -2.61
C PRO A 70 1.31 -10.85 -1.29
N MET A 71 2.56 -10.40 -1.38
CA MET A 71 3.37 -10.05 -0.24
C MET A 71 4.13 -8.77 -0.52
N VAL A 72 4.29 -7.93 0.50
CA VAL A 72 5.29 -6.87 0.50
C VAL A 72 6.32 -7.11 1.60
N ILE A 73 7.58 -6.90 1.26
CA ILE A 73 8.67 -6.76 2.24
C ILE A 73 9.10 -5.29 2.21
N LEU A 74 9.05 -4.64 3.36
CA LEU A 74 9.51 -3.26 3.53
C LEU A 74 10.73 -3.24 4.45
N ALA A 75 11.79 -2.57 4.00
CA ALA A 75 12.98 -2.32 4.81
C ALA A 75 13.42 -0.86 4.72
N VAL A 76 13.77 -0.26 5.86
CA VAL A 76 14.33 1.09 5.97
C VAL A 76 15.79 0.99 6.35
N ALA A 77 16.68 1.57 5.56
CA ALA A 77 18.13 1.54 5.76
C ALA A 77 18.77 2.90 5.47
N GLY A 78 20.11 2.99 5.48
CA GLY A 78 20.85 4.22 5.18
C GLY A 78 20.72 4.66 3.72
N VAL A 79 21.14 5.89 3.45
CA VAL A 79 20.93 6.58 2.15
C VAL A 79 21.54 5.83 0.95
N ASN A 80 22.68 5.18 1.17
CA ASN A 80 23.41 4.45 0.13
C ASN A 80 23.15 2.94 0.16
N SER A 81 22.13 2.50 0.90
CA SER A 81 21.79 1.08 0.97
C SER A 81 21.22 0.58 -0.36
N SER A 82 21.47 -0.70 -0.62
CA SER A 82 21.00 -1.41 -1.80
C SER A 82 20.44 -2.77 -1.42
N MET A 83 19.50 -3.27 -2.23
CA MET A 83 18.90 -4.59 -2.13
C MET A 83 19.32 -5.41 -3.35
N ASN A 84 19.82 -6.62 -3.11
CA ASN A 84 20.09 -7.61 -4.13
C ASN A 84 19.11 -8.77 -4.01
N ILE A 85 18.50 -9.15 -5.14
CA ILE A 85 17.53 -10.25 -5.21
C ILE A 85 18.10 -11.32 -6.13
N THR A 86 18.29 -12.52 -5.58
CA THR A 86 18.81 -13.67 -6.32
C THR A 86 17.71 -14.65 -6.65
N TRP A 87 17.83 -15.31 -7.79
CA TRP A 87 16.80 -16.15 -8.37
C TRP A 87 17.31 -17.55 -8.66
N LYS A 88 16.42 -18.54 -8.53
CA LYS A 88 16.59 -19.88 -9.08
C LYS A 88 15.50 -20.10 -10.12
N HIS A 89 15.88 -20.06 -11.40
CA HIS A 89 14.93 -19.94 -12.52
C HIS A 89 14.03 -18.71 -12.32
N THR A 90 12.71 -18.90 -12.24
CA THR A 90 11.73 -17.81 -12.03
C THR A 90 11.34 -17.62 -10.56
N ARG A 91 12.05 -18.26 -9.62
CA ARG A 91 11.74 -18.16 -8.19
C ARG A 91 12.77 -17.31 -7.45
N PRO A 92 12.36 -16.23 -6.74
CA PRO A 92 13.28 -15.50 -5.89
C PRO A 92 13.65 -16.37 -4.68
N VAL A 93 14.94 -16.39 -4.33
CA VAL A 93 15.50 -17.26 -3.28
C VAL A 93 16.17 -16.50 -2.14
N ASN A 94 16.85 -15.40 -2.41
CA ASN A 94 17.44 -14.56 -1.35
C ASN A 94 17.22 -13.08 -1.64
N PHE A 95 16.98 -12.34 -0.56
CA PHE A 95 16.86 -10.89 -0.51
C PHE A 95 17.94 -10.39 0.45
N THR A 96 18.96 -9.72 -0.09
CA THR A 96 20.15 -9.34 0.68
C THR A 96 20.36 -7.84 0.61
N MET A 97 20.35 -7.20 1.78
CA MET A 97 20.68 -5.79 1.92
C MET A 97 22.19 -5.60 2.05
N SER A 98 22.71 -4.49 1.51
CA SER A 98 24.12 -4.11 1.67
C SER A 98 24.51 -3.75 3.11
N GLU A 99 23.52 -3.48 3.97
CA GLU A 99 23.69 -3.23 5.39
C GLU A 99 22.47 -3.74 6.18
N ASN A 100 22.59 -3.80 7.50
CA ASN A 100 21.44 -4.17 8.33
C ASN A 100 20.37 -3.06 8.29
N PRO A 101 19.10 -3.38 8.00
CA PRO A 101 18.04 -2.39 8.03
C PRO A 101 17.82 -1.89 9.46
N LYS A 102 17.46 -0.61 9.59
CA LYS A 102 17.02 0.00 10.86
C LYS A 102 15.69 -0.58 11.31
N TYR A 103 14.82 -0.87 10.35
CA TYR A 103 13.53 -1.50 10.53
C TYR A 103 13.18 -2.31 9.29
N SER A 104 12.58 -3.48 9.48
CA SER A 104 11.92 -4.18 8.38
C SER A 104 10.73 -4.99 8.86
N PHE A 105 9.74 -5.10 8.00
CA PHE A 105 8.61 -5.98 8.18
C PHE A 105 8.15 -6.53 6.83
N SER A 106 7.30 -7.54 6.88
CA SER A 106 6.60 -8.04 5.71
C SER A 106 5.14 -8.25 6.05
N THR A 107 4.27 -7.93 5.10
CA THR A 107 2.85 -8.28 5.17
C THR A 107 2.43 -9.07 3.94
N ALA A 108 1.50 -10.01 4.12
CA ALA A 108 0.99 -10.85 3.04
C ALA A 108 -0.52 -11.07 3.18
N ILE A 109 -1.19 -11.24 2.03
CA ILE A 109 -2.60 -11.64 1.94
C ILE A 109 -2.62 -13.10 1.47
N ASP A 110 -2.80 -14.06 2.38
CA ASP A 110 -2.72 -15.49 2.04
C ASP A 110 -4.08 -16.14 1.78
N LYS A 111 -5.16 -15.57 2.33
CA LYS A 111 -6.53 -16.05 2.13
C LYS A 111 -7.56 -14.94 2.32
N LEU A 112 -8.76 -15.20 1.81
CA LEU A 112 -9.98 -14.51 2.23
C LEU A 112 -10.72 -15.36 3.25
N TYR A 113 -11.56 -14.75 4.07
CA TYR A 113 -12.58 -15.43 4.84
C TYR A 113 -13.95 -15.00 4.35
N GLU A 114 -14.78 -15.97 3.99
CA GLU A 114 -16.20 -15.77 3.79
C GLU A 114 -16.93 -16.09 5.10
N TYR A 115 -17.80 -15.21 5.57
CA TYR A 115 -18.59 -15.43 6.78
C TYR A 115 -20.04 -14.99 6.57
N ASN A 116 -20.95 -15.62 7.30
CA ASN A 116 -22.39 -15.36 7.16
C ASN A 116 -22.83 -14.35 8.24
N ASP A 117 -22.87 -13.08 7.88
CA ASP A 117 -23.22 -11.99 8.79
C ASP A 117 -24.73 -11.81 8.88
N ILE A 118 -25.40 -12.78 9.48
CA ILE A 118 -26.87 -12.81 9.61
C ILE A 118 -27.43 -11.67 10.47
N HIS A 119 -26.60 -11.09 11.34
CA HIS A 119 -26.95 -10.01 12.26
C HIS A 119 -26.41 -8.64 11.82
N ASP A 120 -25.80 -8.56 10.64
CA ASP A 120 -25.27 -7.33 10.05
C ASP A 120 -24.24 -6.58 10.94
N LYS A 121 -23.41 -7.34 11.68
CA LYS A 121 -22.42 -6.79 12.62
C LYS A 121 -21.21 -6.17 11.91
N GLY A 122 -20.86 -6.69 10.74
CA GLY A 122 -19.71 -6.22 9.97
C GLY A 122 -18.32 -6.67 10.45
N TYR A 123 -18.23 -7.57 11.42
CA TYR A 123 -16.98 -8.23 11.82
C TYR A 123 -17.18 -9.73 11.98
N ILE A 124 -16.08 -10.49 11.98
CA ILE A 124 -16.12 -11.94 12.23
C ILE A 124 -16.30 -12.16 13.72
N ASP A 125 -17.36 -12.87 14.08
CA ASP A 125 -17.68 -13.30 15.44
C ASP A 125 -17.88 -14.82 15.41
N ASP A 126 -17.16 -15.55 16.25
CA ASP A 126 -17.24 -17.01 16.34
C ASP A 126 -18.67 -17.50 16.70
N SER A 127 -19.52 -16.62 17.23
CA SER A 127 -20.93 -16.91 17.51
C SER A 127 -21.85 -16.90 16.29
N ASP A 128 -21.46 -16.26 15.17
CA ASP A 128 -22.30 -16.14 13.95
C ASP A 128 -22.18 -17.35 13.00
N GLY A 129 -21.40 -18.36 13.38
CA GLY A 129 -21.25 -19.62 12.65
C GLY A 129 -19.91 -19.79 11.95
N PRO A 130 -19.75 -20.82 11.09
CA PRO A 130 -18.47 -21.15 10.52
C PRO A 130 -18.06 -20.12 9.45
N TRP A 131 -16.86 -19.58 9.58
CA TRP A 131 -16.19 -18.86 8.49
C TRP A 131 -15.43 -19.83 7.60
N ARG A 132 -15.39 -19.54 6.28
CA ARG A 132 -14.81 -20.42 5.26
C ARG A 132 -13.60 -19.77 4.62
N PRO A 133 -12.39 -20.31 4.81
CA PRO A 133 -11.20 -19.77 4.16
C PRO A 133 -11.26 -19.99 2.65
N VAL A 134 -10.90 -18.98 1.87
CA VAL A 134 -10.63 -19.05 0.42
C VAL A 134 -9.12 -18.86 0.26
N SER A 135 -8.40 -19.94 -0.01
CA SER A 135 -6.93 -19.87 -0.15
C SER A 135 -6.55 -19.07 -1.40
N LEU A 136 -5.58 -18.15 -1.26
CA LEU A 136 -4.94 -17.52 -2.42
C LEU A 136 -3.69 -18.27 -2.89
N SER A 137 -3.26 -19.30 -2.15
CA SER A 137 -2.07 -20.08 -2.51
C SER A 137 -2.20 -20.68 -3.91
N GLY A 138 -1.19 -20.43 -4.76
CA GLY A 138 -1.18 -20.91 -6.14
C GLY A 138 -2.02 -20.09 -7.11
N THR A 139 -2.64 -18.99 -6.67
CA THR A 139 -3.27 -18.01 -7.58
C THR A 139 -2.23 -17.45 -8.53
N LYS A 140 -2.52 -17.42 -9.82
CA LYS A 140 -1.69 -16.73 -10.81
C LYS A 140 -2.10 -15.27 -10.87
N TRP A 141 -1.13 -14.39 -10.66
CA TRP A 141 -1.31 -12.94 -10.72
C TRP A 141 -0.79 -12.42 -12.05
N LEU A 142 -1.68 -11.88 -12.87
CA LEU A 142 -1.36 -11.35 -14.18
C LEU A 142 -1.40 -9.82 -14.14
N PRO A 143 -0.31 -9.13 -14.55
CA PRO A 143 -0.32 -7.69 -14.78
C PRO A 143 -1.50 -7.27 -15.66
N GLN A 144 -2.19 -6.19 -15.28
CA GLN A 144 -3.23 -5.56 -16.09
C GLN A 144 -2.80 -4.16 -16.54
N ASN A 145 -2.22 -3.39 -15.61
CA ASN A 145 -1.72 -2.04 -15.87
C ASN A 145 -0.50 -1.76 -14.99
N MET A 146 0.44 -0.97 -15.50
CA MET A 146 1.69 -0.63 -14.82
C MET A 146 2.17 0.77 -15.22
N VAL A 147 2.52 1.57 -14.22
CA VAL A 147 3.27 2.83 -14.36
C VAL A 147 4.50 2.70 -13.49
N LEU A 148 5.69 2.75 -14.09
CA LEU A 148 6.97 2.58 -13.39
C LEU A 148 7.89 3.74 -13.75
N THR A 149 7.66 4.88 -13.11
CA THR A 149 8.40 6.12 -13.37
C THR A 149 9.03 6.64 -12.08
N ASP A 150 9.79 7.73 -12.18
CA ASP A 150 10.30 8.45 -11.02
C ASP A 150 9.26 9.37 -10.37
N GLN A 151 8.05 9.46 -10.94
CA GLN A 151 6.93 10.28 -10.45
C GLN A 151 5.79 9.45 -9.85
N GLU A 152 5.64 8.20 -10.27
CA GLU A 152 4.60 7.27 -9.81
C GLU A 152 5.06 5.84 -10.05
N VAL A 153 4.80 4.98 -9.06
CA VAL A 153 4.90 3.53 -9.20
C VAL A 153 3.53 2.93 -8.89
N MET A 154 2.78 2.61 -9.95
CA MET A 154 1.49 1.95 -9.87
C MET A 154 1.56 0.59 -10.58
N VAL A 155 1.05 -0.44 -9.91
CA VAL A 155 0.95 -1.78 -10.49
C VAL A 155 -0.39 -2.40 -10.13
N GLN A 156 -1.15 -2.77 -11.16
CA GLN A 156 -2.40 -3.51 -11.01
C GLN A 156 -2.23 -4.96 -11.51
N LEU A 157 -2.53 -5.92 -10.64
CA LEU A 157 -2.51 -7.34 -10.93
C LEU A 157 -3.87 -7.98 -10.73
N ARG A 158 -4.17 -8.96 -11.57
CA ARG A 158 -5.40 -9.74 -11.54
C ARG A 158 -5.11 -11.19 -11.15
N GLY A 159 -5.73 -11.65 -10.08
CA GLY A 159 -5.72 -13.03 -9.60
C GLY A 159 -7.04 -13.73 -9.92
N TYR A 160 -6.97 -14.93 -10.48
CA TYR A 160 -8.13 -15.80 -10.68
C TYR A 160 -8.22 -16.83 -9.57
N VAL A 161 -9.26 -16.70 -8.75
CA VAL A 161 -9.49 -17.58 -7.60
C VAL A 161 -10.43 -18.70 -8.01
N SER A 162 -10.06 -19.93 -7.64
CA SER A 162 -10.90 -21.13 -7.81
C SER A 162 -10.63 -22.09 -6.66
N ASP A 163 -11.50 -22.06 -5.64
CA ASP A 163 -11.33 -22.81 -4.39
C ASP A 163 -12.65 -23.40 -3.90
N HIS A 164 -12.72 -24.74 -3.76
CA HIS A 164 -13.87 -25.46 -3.21
C HIS A 164 -15.25 -25.05 -3.79
N GLY A 165 -15.32 -24.88 -5.11
CA GLY A 165 -16.55 -24.48 -5.80
C GLY A 165 -16.85 -22.99 -5.77
N ARG A 166 -15.97 -22.19 -5.16
CA ARG A 166 -15.97 -20.73 -5.31
C ARG A 166 -15.01 -20.33 -6.43
N SER A 167 -15.45 -19.38 -7.24
CA SER A 167 -14.65 -18.80 -8.32
C SER A 167 -14.83 -17.29 -8.33
N GLY A 168 -13.81 -16.57 -8.74
CA GLY A 168 -13.89 -15.12 -8.87
C GLY A 168 -12.58 -14.51 -9.31
N ILE A 169 -12.58 -13.18 -9.32
CA ILE A 169 -11.40 -12.38 -9.62
C ILE A 169 -11.07 -11.54 -8.39
N ILE A 170 -9.78 -11.45 -8.09
CA ILE A 170 -9.24 -10.48 -7.14
C ILE A 170 -8.29 -9.57 -7.91
N ASP A 171 -8.60 -8.27 -7.95
CA ASP A 171 -7.68 -7.28 -8.47
C ASP A 171 -6.95 -6.61 -7.29
N ILE A 172 -5.63 -6.54 -7.38
CA ILE A 172 -4.77 -5.83 -6.43
C ILE A 172 -4.08 -4.71 -7.19
N LYS A 173 -4.26 -3.47 -6.73
CA LYS A 173 -3.54 -2.30 -7.22
C LYS A 173 -2.64 -1.78 -6.09
N VAL A 174 -1.37 -1.66 -6.39
CA VAL A 174 -0.38 -0.99 -5.55
C VAL A 174 -0.11 0.35 -6.19
N ASP A 175 -0.09 1.42 -5.40
CA ASP A 175 0.18 2.77 -5.88
C ASP A 175 1.09 3.53 -4.91
N MET A 176 2.14 4.15 -5.42
CA MET A 176 3.14 4.87 -4.64
C MET A 176 3.55 6.16 -5.36
N LEU A 177 3.48 7.27 -4.62
CA LEU A 177 3.93 8.58 -5.06
C LEU A 177 5.18 9.01 -4.27
N PRO A 178 6.13 9.73 -4.90
CA PRO A 178 7.35 10.24 -4.26
C PRO A 178 7.12 11.48 -3.41
N PHE A 179 5.89 11.96 -3.28
CA PHE A 179 5.51 13.19 -2.58
C PHE A 179 4.19 12.99 -1.84
N ARG A 180 3.79 14.01 -1.08
CA ARG A 180 2.49 14.02 -0.41
C ARG A 180 1.41 14.53 -1.37
N ASP A 181 0.37 13.75 -1.55
CA ASP A 181 -0.81 14.13 -2.34
C ASP A 181 -2.06 13.39 -1.83
N TYR A 182 -3.23 13.67 -2.39
CA TYR A 182 -4.46 12.93 -2.15
C TYR A 182 -4.81 12.08 -3.37
N ALA A 183 -5.26 10.84 -3.13
CA ALA A 183 -5.72 9.99 -4.21
C ALA A 183 -6.89 10.66 -4.94
N VAL A 184 -6.89 10.63 -6.27
CA VAL A 184 -8.01 11.15 -7.08
C VAL A 184 -9.26 10.27 -6.90
N GLU A 185 -9.07 8.97 -6.67
CA GLU A 185 -10.15 8.01 -6.46
C GLU A 185 -10.60 8.03 -4.99
N LEU A 186 -11.90 7.81 -4.76
CA LEU A 186 -12.43 7.61 -3.41
C LEU A 186 -11.76 6.37 -2.79
N PRO A 187 -11.37 6.42 -1.50
CA PRO A 187 -11.77 7.42 -0.52
C PRO A 187 -10.77 8.59 -0.35
N HIS A 188 -10.05 8.99 -1.40
CA HIS A 188 -9.10 10.10 -1.37
C HIS A 188 -8.01 9.95 -0.30
N LEU A 189 -7.49 8.73 -0.11
CA LEU A 189 -6.45 8.48 0.88
C LEU A 189 -5.23 9.37 0.61
N ILE A 190 -4.63 9.85 1.71
CA ILE A 190 -3.42 10.66 1.64
C ILE A 190 -2.24 9.76 1.26
N HIS A 191 -1.62 10.06 0.12
CA HIS A 191 -0.31 9.57 -0.23
C HIS A 191 0.75 10.36 0.52
N SER A 192 1.84 9.70 0.89
CA SER A 192 3.07 10.34 1.30
C SER A 192 4.22 9.59 0.65
N ALA A 193 5.37 10.25 0.52
CA ALA A 193 6.58 9.59 0.04
C ALA A 193 7.04 8.39 0.91
N ASN A 194 6.45 8.23 2.10
CA ASN A 194 6.74 7.14 3.04
C ASN A 194 5.66 6.05 3.06
N SER A 195 4.59 6.17 2.27
CA SER A 195 3.48 5.22 2.23
C SER A 195 3.18 4.75 0.82
N SER A 196 2.56 3.58 0.73
CA SER A 196 1.99 3.05 -0.51
C SER A 196 0.52 2.75 -0.25
N LEU A 197 -0.33 2.98 -1.25
CA LEU A 197 -1.72 2.58 -1.22
C LEU A 197 -1.88 1.18 -1.81
N LEU A 198 -2.81 0.43 -1.24
CA LEU A 198 -3.17 -0.92 -1.66
C LEU A 198 -4.68 -0.99 -1.83
N ASP A 199 -5.15 -1.08 -3.06
CA ASP A 199 -6.55 -1.30 -3.37
C ASP A 199 -6.77 -2.79 -3.67
N VAL A 200 -7.75 -3.39 -3.00
CA VAL A 200 -8.14 -4.79 -3.22
C VAL A 200 -9.61 -4.83 -3.63
N SER A 201 -9.87 -5.35 -4.83
CA SER A 201 -11.21 -5.48 -5.39
C SER A 201 -11.59 -6.94 -5.58
N LEU A 202 -12.73 -7.34 -5.01
CA LEU A 202 -13.30 -8.67 -5.19
C LEU A 202 -14.38 -8.60 -6.27
N VAL A 203 -14.10 -9.18 -7.45
CA VAL A 203 -14.96 -9.07 -8.63
C VAL A 203 -15.59 -10.42 -8.95
N ASN A 204 -16.92 -10.46 -8.97
CA ASN A 204 -17.70 -11.67 -9.26
C ASN A 204 -17.30 -12.90 -8.41
N LEU A 205 -16.83 -12.67 -7.18
CA LEU A 205 -16.49 -13.75 -6.26
C LEU A 205 -17.78 -14.45 -5.82
N THR A 206 -17.93 -15.72 -6.20
CA THR A 206 -19.12 -16.49 -5.87
C THR A 206 -19.19 -16.77 -4.37
N ARG A 207 -20.41 -16.69 -3.84
CA ARG A 207 -20.71 -16.96 -2.43
C ARG A 207 -21.08 -18.42 -2.22
N SER A 208 -20.88 -18.89 -1.00
CA SER A 208 -21.42 -20.12 -0.45
C SER A 208 -22.94 -20.16 -0.58
N ARG A 209 -23.48 -21.27 -1.10
CA ARG A 209 -24.92 -21.40 -1.42
C ARG A 209 -25.83 -21.33 -0.19
N ASP A 210 -25.31 -21.73 0.96
CA ASP A 210 -26.00 -21.77 2.24
C ASP A 210 -25.82 -20.48 3.07
N PHE A 211 -25.07 -19.51 2.57
CA PHE A 211 -24.92 -18.20 3.22
C PHE A 211 -25.92 -17.20 2.64
N ASN A 212 -26.86 -16.75 3.45
CA ASN A 212 -27.87 -15.76 3.06
C ASN A 212 -27.31 -14.32 3.11
N SER A 213 -26.36 -14.07 4.01
CA SER A 213 -25.78 -12.74 4.27
C SER A 213 -24.24 -12.80 4.23
N SER A 214 -23.69 -13.25 3.11
CA SER A 214 -22.24 -13.40 2.98
C SER A 214 -21.50 -12.05 3.03
N ARG A 215 -20.43 -12.00 3.81
CA ARG A 215 -19.39 -10.96 3.79
C ARG A 215 -18.01 -11.59 3.61
N PHE A 216 -17.03 -10.78 3.21
CA PHE A 216 -15.65 -11.21 2.99
C PHE A 216 -14.68 -10.37 3.82
N ALA A 217 -13.66 -11.01 4.37
CA ALA A 217 -12.54 -10.37 5.06
C ALA A 217 -11.21 -10.82 4.45
N LEU A 218 -10.22 -9.94 4.46
CA LEU A 218 -8.83 -10.25 4.09
C LEU A 218 -8.09 -10.78 5.31
N ASN A 219 -7.34 -11.86 5.16
CA ASN A 219 -6.39 -12.28 6.19
C ASN A 219 -5.03 -11.64 5.91
N LEU A 220 -4.59 -10.76 6.82
CA LEU A 220 -3.29 -10.09 6.74
C LEU A 220 -2.31 -10.76 7.71
N LEU A 221 -1.22 -11.29 7.17
CA LEU A 221 -0.12 -11.85 7.95
C LEU A 221 0.99 -10.82 8.07
N LEU A 222 1.33 -10.39 9.29
CA LEU A 222 2.46 -9.49 9.53
C LEU A 222 3.62 -10.23 10.18
N VAL A 223 4.84 -10.01 9.67
CA VAL A 223 6.10 -10.44 10.30
C VAL A 223 6.99 -9.22 10.47
N SER A 224 7.48 -8.96 11.69
CA SER A 224 8.37 -7.83 11.97
C SER A 224 9.66 -8.29 12.65
N GLN A 225 10.72 -7.47 12.58
CA GLN A 225 11.98 -7.75 13.27
C GLN A 225 11.93 -7.51 14.80
N GLN A 226 10.82 -7.02 15.34
CA GLN A 226 10.73 -6.68 16.76
C GLN A 226 10.80 -7.95 17.63
N ARG A 227 11.79 -8.01 18.51
CA ARG A 227 11.96 -9.13 19.45
C ARG A 227 11.03 -8.96 20.65
N GLY A 228 10.12 -9.90 20.87
CA GLY A 228 9.24 -9.99 22.05
C GLY A 228 7.75 -10.14 21.71
N ASN A 229 6.91 -10.39 22.71
CA ASN A 229 5.44 -10.33 22.59
C ASN A 229 5.00 -8.85 22.44
N GLY A 230 5.36 -8.21 21.34
CA GLY A 230 4.78 -6.92 20.97
C GLY A 230 3.37 -7.15 20.47
N THR A 231 2.37 -6.55 21.12
CA THR A 231 1.02 -6.48 20.56
C THR A 231 1.01 -5.47 19.42
N LEU A 232 0.45 -5.87 18.27
CA LEU A 232 0.06 -4.93 17.23
C LEU A 232 -1.04 -4.04 17.80
N GLU A 233 -0.71 -2.77 18.04
CA GLU A 233 -1.70 -1.76 18.37
C GLU A 233 -2.15 -1.10 17.08
N THR A 234 -3.43 -1.23 16.77
CA THR A 234 -4.07 -0.53 15.66
C THR A 234 -4.51 0.83 16.19
N ILE A 235 -4.03 1.91 15.57
CA ILE A 235 -4.29 3.27 16.05
C ILE A 235 -5.17 3.95 15.04
N VAL A 236 -6.46 4.02 15.35
CA VAL A 236 -7.42 4.75 14.52
C VAL A 236 -7.09 6.24 14.54
N ARG A 237 -6.76 6.80 13.37
CA ARG A 237 -6.53 8.23 13.16
C ARG A 237 -7.75 8.82 12.46
N LYS A 238 -8.23 9.93 13.00
CA LYS A 238 -9.31 10.75 12.45
C LYS A 238 -8.73 12.04 11.86
N SER A 239 -9.02 12.33 10.60
CA SER A 239 -8.63 13.56 9.91
C SER A 239 -9.82 14.53 9.76
N LEU A 240 -9.59 15.73 9.24
CA LEU A 240 -10.62 16.77 9.11
C LEU A 240 -11.59 16.49 7.94
N ASP A 241 -11.14 15.73 6.93
CA ASP A 241 -11.97 15.30 5.79
C ASP A 241 -13.04 14.27 6.20
N ASP A 242 -12.97 13.78 7.44
CA ASP A 242 -13.81 12.75 8.04
C ASP A 242 -15.18 13.27 8.50
N GLU A 243 -15.40 14.60 8.52
CA GLU A 243 -16.64 15.21 9.01
C GLU A 243 -17.85 14.92 8.10
N HIS A 244 -17.62 14.60 6.82
CA HIS A 244 -18.69 14.36 5.84
C HIS A 244 -18.86 12.90 5.42
N THR A 245 -17.98 11.99 5.85
CA THR A 245 -18.10 10.58 5.47
C THR A 245 -17.62 9.63 6.58
N PRO A 246 -18.39 9.49 7.67
CA PRO A 246 -17.91 8.92 8.95
C PRO A 246 -17.54 7.43 8.91
N GLY A 247 -17.86 6.68 7.84
CA GLY A 247 -17.41 5.29 7.65
C GLY A 247 -16.22 5.13 6.70
N ILE A 248 -15.73 6.22 6.10
CA ILE A 248 -14.77 6.19 4.98
C ILE A 248 -13.35 6.62 5.41
N PHE A 249 -13.19 7.27 6.57
CA PHE A 249 -11.93 7.91 6.95
C PHE A 249 -11.36 7.53 8.33
N GLU A 250 -11.82 6.44 8.93
CA GLU A 250 -11.05 5.84 10.04
C GLU A 250 -9.85 5.09 9.47
N VAL A 251 -8.68 5.74 9.45
CA VAL A 251 -7.42 5.09 9.08
C VAL A 251 -6.93 4.30 10.29
N THR A 252 -6.95 2.98 10.20
CA THR A 252 -6.52 2.05 11.26
C THR A 252 -5.01 1.89 11.33
#